data_AF-A0A3D6D6A6-F1
#
_entry.id   AF-A0A3D6D6A6-F1
#
_cell.length_a   1.000
_cell.length_b   1.000
_cell.length_c   1.000
_cell.angle_alpha   90.00
_cell.angle_beta   90.00
_cell.angle_gamma   90.00
#
_symmetry.space_group_name_H-M   'P 1'
#
loop_
_entity.id
_entity.type
_entity.pdbx_description
1 polymer ?
#
loop_
_entity_poly.entity_id
_entity_poly.type
_entity_poly.pdbx_seq_one_letter_code
_entity_poly.pdbx_strand_id
1 'polypeptide(L)'
;GWDCHGLPIEFKVVQELRKKGADMSDVAGIRTACDAYARKYIDLQREQFKRLGVLGCWDKPYLTLNKEYEAAELRMFADLIDQGYVYRGKKPVYWSIPCHTALAEAEVEYQDHVSPSVFVKFKVMGEPNTFVLIWTTTPWTLPANLAVAFNSKLQYSEIQVEDESYILSNGLLDALVEKMGWDNFQITRSLDSDQLEQIEYEHPFCDRSGKLHDADFVDDSTGTGFVHIAPGHGLEDYGLGMRVGLPIYS
;
A
#
# COMPACT_ATOMS: atom_id res chain seq x y z
N GLY A 1 0.59 -32.54 10.88
CA GLY A 1 1.44 -32.48 9.67
C GLY A 1 2.22 -31.19 9.72
N TRP A 2 2.99 -30.92 8.68
CA TRP A 2 3.84 -29.74 8.63
C TRP A 2 3.55 -28.91 7.39
N ASP A 3 3.54 -27.60 7.59
CA ASP A 3 3.67 -26.64 6.51
C ASP A 3 5.16 -26.45 6.18
N CYS A 4 5.50 -26.66 4.92
CA CYS A 4 6.85 -26.81 4.40
C CYS A 4 7.20 -25.78 3.32
N HIS A 5 6.28 -24.88 2.98
CA HIS A 5 6.46 -23.87 1.94
C HIS A 5 6.34 -22.46 2.53
N GLY A 6 6.58 -21.44 1.69
CA GLY A 6 6.33 -20.06 2.03
C GLY A 6 7.56 -19.23 2.40
N LEU A 7 7.33 -17.93 2.49
CA LEU A 7 8.36 -16.91 2.69
C LEU A 7 9.21 -17.11 3.96
N PRO A 8 8.70 -17.59 5.11
CA PRO A 8 9.52 -17.76 6.30
C PRO A 8 10.72 -18.70 6.09
N ILE A 9 10.53 -19.80 5.35
CA ILE A 9 11.61 -20.75 5.04
C ILE A 9 12.55 -20.12 4.01
N GLU A 10 12.01 -19.57 2.92
CA GLU A 10 12.80 -18.95 1.86
C GLU A 10 13.68 -17.81 2.38
N PHE A 11 13.14 -16.94 3.23
CA PHE A 11 13.88 -15.83 3.83
C PHE A 11 15.05 -16.32 4.69
N LYS A 12 14.85 -17.35 5.53
CA LYS A 12 15.94 -17.91 6.35
C LYS A 12 17.02 -18.55 5.49
N VAL A 13 16.63 -19.32 4.48
CA VAL A 13 17.56 -19.97 3.55
C VAL A 13 18.35 -18.94 2.74
N VAL A 14 17.68 -17.93 2.19
CA VAL A 14 18.32 -16.83 1.45
C VAL A 14 19.28 -16.05 2.34
N GLN A 15 18.91 -15.76 3.61
CA GLN A 15 19.83 -15.11 4.55
C GLN A 15 21.09 -15.95 4.81
N GLU A 16 20.94 -17.26 5.02
CA GLU A 16 22.08 -18.16 5.24
C GLU A 16 22.97 -18.30 4.00
N LEU A 17 22.37 -18.39 2.81
CA LEU A 17 23.08 -18.46 1.53
C LEU A 17 23.81 -17.15 1.22
N ARG A 18 23.19 -15.98 1.48
CA ARG A 18 23.82 -14.66 1.31
C ARG A 18 25.05 -14.51 2.20
N LYS A 19 24.97 -14.95 3.47
CA LYS A 19 26.12 -14.97 4.40
C LYS A 19 27.28 -15.84 3.90
N LYS A 20 26.98 -16.87 3.10
CA LYS A 20 27.97 -17.77 2.49
C LYS A 20 28.47 -17.27 1.13
N GLY A 21 28.01 -16.11 0.64
CA GLY A 21 28.39 -15.56 -0.66
C GLY A 21 27.85 -16.35 -1.85
N ALA A 22 26.78 -17.12 -1.67
CA ALA A 22 26.18 -17.91 -2.74
C ALA A 22 25.48 -17.01 -3.78
N ASP A 23 25.44 -17.48 -5.03
CA ASP A 23 24.65 -16.85 -6.08
C ASP A 23 23.15 -17.04 -5.83
N MET A 24 22.39 -15.95 -5.87
CA MET A 24 20.94 -15.93 -5.66
C MET A 24 20.14 -16.17 -6.94
N SER A 25 20.82 -16.32 -8.09
CA SER A 25 20.17 -16.56 -9.38
C SER A 25 19.76 -18.04 -9.59
N ASP A 26 20.34 -18.97 -8.82
CA ASP A 26 20.03 -20.39 -8.89
C ASP A 26 18.76 -20.76 -8.10
N VAL A 27 17.60 -20.57 -8.74
CA VAL A 27 16.28 -20.87 -8.17
C VAL A 27 16.16 -22.36 -7.79
N ALA A 28 16.74 -23.28 -8.57
CA ALA A 28 16.66 -24.71 -8.30
C ALA A 28 17.49 -25.09 -7.06
N GLY A 29 18.69 -24.51 -6.93
CA GLY A 29 19.53 -24.64 -5.74
C GLY A 29 18.84 -24.10 -4.49
N ILE A 30 18.20 -22.93 -4.57
CA ILE A 30 17.43 -22.34 -3.46
C ILE A 30 16.30 -23.28 -3.03
N ARG A 31 15.49 -23.79 -3.97
CA ARG A 31 14.39 -24.72 -3.66
C ARG A 31 14.88 -26.00 -2.98
N THR A 32 16.01 -26.53 -3.43
CA THR A 32 16.63 -27.72 -2.82
C THR A 32 17.09 -27.42 -1.39
N ALA A 33 17.68 -26.24 -1.15
CA ALA A 33 18.06 -25.81 0.18
C ALA A 33 16.85 -25.59 1.10
N CYS A 34 15.73 -25.07 0.58
CA CYS A 34 14.46 -24.96 1.31
C CYS A 34 13.87 -26.32 1.69
N ASP A 35 13.86 -27.30 0.79
CA ASP A 35 13.41 -28.67 1.11
C ASP A 35 14.28 -29.30 2.22
N ALA A 36 15.61 -29.17 2.11
CA ALA A 36 16.54 -29.66 3.13
C ALA A 36 16.32 -28.96 4.49
N TYR A 37 16.09 -27.65 4.47
CA TYR A 37 15.76 -26.87 5.67
C TYR A 37 14.45 -27.35 6.30
N ALA A 38 13.37 -27.48 5.52
CA ALA A 38 12.09 -27.96 6.00
C ALA A 38 12.21 -29.35 6.65
N ARG A 39 12.89 -30.32 5.99
CA ARG A 39 13.11 -31.67 6.52
C ARG A 39 13.85 -31.68 7.85
N LYS A 40 14.90 -30.87 7.97
CA LYS A 40 15.66 -30.72 9.23
C LYS A 40 14.75 -30.30 10.39
N TYR A 41 13.87 -29.31 10.17
CA TYR A 41 12.98 -28.81 11.23
C TYR A 41 11.80 -29.75 11.49
N ILE A 42 11.30 -30.46 10.48
CA ILE A 42 10.29 -31.51 10.66
C ILE A 42 10.80 -32.56 11.66
N ASP A 43 12.01 -33.07 11.46
CA ASP A 43 12.57 -34.11 12.34
C ASP A 43 12.82 -33.58 13.76
N LEU A 44 13.36 -32.36 13.88
CA LEU A 44 13.59 -31.72 15.18
C LEU A 44 12.27 -31.53 15.95
N GLN A 45 11.25 -30.98 15.31
CA GLN A 45 9.94 -30.75 15.92
C GLN A 45 9.23 -32.07 16.23
N ARG A 46 9.33 -33.08 15.36
CA ARG A 46 8.76 -34.42 15.60
C ARG A 46 9.28 -35.01 16.90
N GLU A 47 10.59 -34.99 17.13
CA GLU A 47 11.18 -35.54 18.34
C GLU A 47 10.81 -34.73 19.59
N GLN A 48 10.69 -33.41 19.47
CA GLN A 48 10.20 -32.55 20.55
C GLN A 48 8.75 -32.87 20.92
N PHE A 49 7.85 -33.03 19.94
CA PHE A 49 6.45 -33.39 20.20
C PHE A 49 6.32 -34.79 20.83
N LYS A 50 7.09 -35.77 20.36
CA LYS A 50 7.15 -37.10 21.00
C LYS A 50 7.60 -37.01 22.45
N ARG A 51 8.63 -36.20 22.74
CA ARG A 51 9.13 -35.98 24.10
C ARG A 51 8.11 -35.33 25.02
N LEU A 52 7.23 -34.48 24.49
CA LEU A 52 6.10 -33.89 25.23
C LEU A 52 4.95 -34.89 25.48
N GLY A 53 5.04 -36.12 24.96
CA GLY A 53 4.01 -37.15 25.12
C GLY A 53 2.84 -37.00 24.13
N VAL A 54 2.99 -36.22 23.06
CA VAL A 54 1.95 -36.07 22.04
C VAL A 54 1.82 -37.35 21.22
N LEU A 55 0.63 -37.95 21.24
CA LEU A 55 0.30 -39.14 20.46
C LEU A 55 -0.08 -38.75 19.03
N GLY A 56 0.54 -39.38 18.04
CA GLY A 56 0.29 -39.09 16.63
C GLY A 56 0.96 -40.09 15.69
N CYS A 57 0.55 -40.07 14.41
CA CYS A 57 1.17 -40.89 13.37
C CYS A 57 2.46 -40.22 12.88
N TRP A 58 3.52 -40.35 13.68
CA TRP A 58 4.81 -39.69 13.44
C TRP A 58 5.59 -40.27 12.25
N ASP A 59 5.33 -41.52 11.88
CA ASP A 59 5.99 -42.21 10.76
C ASP A 59 5.36 -41.87 9.40
N LYS A 60 4.10 -41.40 9.40
CA LYS A 60 3.37 -41.02 8.19
C LYS A 60 2.62 -39.69 8.37
N PRO A 61 3.32 -38.59 8.62
CA PRO A 61 2.68 -37.28 8.69
C PRO A 61 2.32 -36.78 7.30
N TYR A 62 1.28 -35.95 7.19
CA TYR A 62 1.10 -35.13 5.99
C TYR A 62 2.15 -34.00 5.99
N LEU A 63 2.75 -33.76 4.83
CA LEU A 63 3.70 -32.67 4.58
C LEU A 63 3.23 -31.94 3.33
N THR A 64 3.20 -30.60 3.34
CA THR A 64 2.76 -29.83 2.16
C THR A 64 3.73 -29.99 0.98
N LEU A 65 4.99 -30.38 1.21
CA LEU A 65 5.99 -30.71 0.18
C LEU A 65 5.79 -32.08 -0.50
N ASN A 66 4.87 -32.91 -0.03
CA ASN A 66 4.63 -34.23 -0.63
C ASN A 66 3.96 -34.08 -2.00
N LYS A 67 4.39 -34.87 -2.99
CA LYS A 67 3.90 -34.76 -4.37
C LYS A 67 2.41 -35.03 -4.51
N GLU A 68 1.86 -35.92 -3.69
CA GLU A 68 0.44 -36.20 -3.65
C GLU A 68 -0.35 -35.00 -3.08
N TYR A 69 0.23 -34.25 -2.15
CA TYR A 69 -0.38 -33.05 -1.56
C TYR A 69 -0.37 -31.90 -2.57
N GLU A 70 0.79 -31.60 -3.17
CA GLU A 70 0.92 -30.60 -4.25
C GLU A 70 -0.04 -30.91 -5.42
N ALA A 71 -0.16 -32.18 -5.82
CA ALA A 71 -1.07 -32.58 -6.88
C ALA A 71 -2.55 -32.39 -6.50
N ALA A 72 -2.92 -32.55 -5.23
CA ALA A 72 -4.28 -32.28 -4.76
C ALA A 72 -4.59 -30.79 -4.75
N GLU A 73 -3.64 -29.95 -4.32
CA GLU A 73 -3.74 -28.49 -4.36
C GLU A 73 -3.95 -27.97 -5.79
N LEU A 74 -3.16 -28.47 -6.75
CA LEU A 74 -3.29 -28.09 -8.16
C LEU A 74 -4.65 -28.48 -8.77
N ARG A 75 -5.21 -29.64 -8.40
CA ARG A 75 -6.56 -30.05 -8.85
C ARG A 75 -7.63 -29.13 -8.30
N MET A 76 -7.57 -28.83 -7.00
CA MET A 76 -8.50 -27.89 -6.37
C MET A 76 -8.41 -26.51 -7.03
N PHE A 77 -7.20 -26.02 -7.33
CA PHE A 77 -7.03 -24.75 -8.03
C PHE A 77 -7.62 -24.76 -9.44
N ALA A 78 -7.46 -25.87 -10.18
CA ALA A 78 -8.09 -26.04 -11.49
C ALA A 78 -9.63 -26.01 -11.39
N ASP A 79 -10.22 -26.69 -10.39
CA ASP A 79 -11.67 -26.67 -10.15
C ASP A 79 -12.19 -25.23 -9.88
N LEU A 80 -11.41 -24.40 -9.17
CA LEU A 80 -11.75 -23.00 -8.93
C LEU A 80 -11.68 -22.14 -10.19
N ILE A 81 -10.72 -22.44 -11.08
CA ILE A 81 -10.62 -21.79 -12.40
C ILE A 81 -11.85 -22.16 -13.25
N ASP A 82 -12.19 -23.45 -13.32
CA ASP A 82 -13.31 -23.93 -14.13
C ASP A 82 -14.66 -23.35 -13.67
N GLN A 83 -14.80 -23.08 -12.36
CA GLN A 83 -15.97 -22.41 -11.79
C GLN A 83 -15.98 -20.89 -11.97
N GLY A 84 -14.93 -20.30 -12.53
CA GLY A 84 -14.83 -18.85 -12.75
C GLY A 84 -14.53 -18.03 -11.48
N TYR A 85 -14.05 -18.67 -10.41
CA TYR A 85 -13.66 -17.97 -9.17
C TYR A 85 -12.28 -17.33 -9.23
N VAL A 86 -11.47 -17.67 -10.24
CA VAL A 86 -10.12 -17.12 -10.43
C VAL A 86 -10.14 -16.06 -11.53
N TYR A 87 -9.66 -14.86 -11.20
CA TYR A 87 -9.49 -13.77 -12.15
C TYR A 87 -8.11 -13.14 -12.02
N ARG A 88 -7.70 -12.39 -13.04
CA ARG A 88 -6.43 -11.66 -13.04
C ARG A 88 -6.70 -10.16 -13.08
N GLY A 89 -6.13 -9.44 -12.14
CA GLY A 89 -6.22 -7.98 -12.06
C GLY A 89 -4.92 -7.36 -11.56
N LYS A 90 -4.82 -6.03 -11.65
CA LYS A 90 -3.79 -5.26 -10.97
C LYS A 90 -4.37 -4.79 -9.64
N LYS A 91 -3.58 -4.87 -8.56
CA LYS A 91 -3.96 -4.38 -7.23
C LYS A 91 -2.67 -3.96 -6.52
N PRO A 92 -2.64 -2.83 -5.78
CA PRO A 92 -1.54 -2.56 -4.87
C PRO A 92 -1.50 -3.63 -3.78
N VAL A 93 -0.30 -4.14 -3.52
CA VAL A 93 -0.03 -5.14 -2.49
C VAL A 93 1.20 -4.71 -1.72
N TYR A 94 1.32 -5.14 -0.46
CA TYR A 94 2.57 -4.99 0.27
C TYR A 94 3.68 -5.70 -0.50
N TRP A 95 4.78 -5.00 -0.75
CA TRP A 95 5.90 -5.51 -1.54
C TRP A 95 7.19 -5.41 -0.76
N SER A 96 7.87 -6.55 -0.59
CA SER A 96 9.20 -6.58 0.01
C SER A 96 10.24 -6.35 -1.08
N ILE A 97 10.84 -5.15 -1.12
CA ILE A 97 11.98 -4.84 -2.00
C ILE A 97 13.12 -5.87 -1.85
N PRO A 98 13.62 -6.23 -0.65
CA PRO A 98 14.76 -7.14 -0.51
C PRO A 98 14.45 -8.60 -0.89
N CYS A 99 13.18 -9.00 -0.83
CA CYS A 99 12.72 -10.36 -1.16
C CYS A 99 12.09 -10.45 -2.55
N HIS A 100 11.84 -9.32 -3.22
CA HIS A 100 11.21 -9.23 -4.53
C HIS A 100 9.90 -10.02 -4.65
N THR A 101 9.07 -9.95 -3.61
CA THR A 101 7.79 -10.65 -3.56
C THR A 101 6.73 -9.83 -2.83
N ALA A 102 5.47 -10.11 -3.15
CA ALA A 102 4.33 -9.61 -2.40
C ALA A 102 4.28 -10.27 -1.02
N LEU A 103 3.79 -9.53 -0.03
CA LEU A 103 3.54 -9.98 1.34
C LEU A 103 2.04 -9.99 1.60
N ALA A 104 1.59 -10.95 2.41
CA ALA A 104 0.27 -10.90 3.01
C ALA A 104 0.26 -9.89 4.18
N GLU A 105 -0.89 -9.29 4.48
CA GLU A 105 -1.03 -8.35 5.61
C GLU A 105 -0.63 -8.99 6.95
N ALA A 106 -0.94 -10.28 7.14
CA ALA A 106 -0.54 -11.05 8.33
C ALA A 106 0.98 -11.23 8.48
N GLU A 107 1.77 -10.97 7.43
CA GLU A 107 3.24 -11.05 7.45
C GLU A 107 3.88 -9.68 7.72
N VAL A 108 3.10 -8.60 7.80
CA VAL A 108 3.60 -7.24 8.01
C VAL A 108 3.69 -6.96 9.51
N GLU A 109 4.89 -6.63 9.97
CA GLU A 109 5.14 -6.15 11.32
C GLU A 109 5.39 -4.63 11.29
N TYR A 110 4.71 -3.90 12.17
CA TYR A 110 4.85 -2.46 12.27
C TYR A 110 6.06 -2.08 13.13
N GLN A 111 6.82 -1.10 12.67
CA GLN A 111 7.94 -0.51 13.38
C GLN A 111 7.93 1.01 13.18
N ASP A 112 8.43 1.73 14.18
CA ASP A 112 8.58 3.18 14.08
C ASP A 112 9.59 3.52 12.98
N HIS A 113 9.19 4.42 12.09
CA HIS A 113 10.01 4.90 11.00
C HIS A 113 9.86 6.41 10.85
N VAL A 114 10.98 7.10 10.60
CA VAL A 114 10.99 8.53 10.36
C VAL A 114 10.84 8.78 8.86
N SER A 115 9.66 9.26 8.45
CA SER A 115 9.37 9.63 7.07
C SER A 115 9.49 11.14 6.85
N PRO A 116 9.85 11.60 5.64
CA PRO A 116 9.65 12.99 5.26
C PRO A 116 8.16 13.34 5.36
N SER A 117 7.86 14.60 5.67
CA SER A 117 6.49 15.13 5.72
C SER A 117 6.47 16.40 4.90
N VAL A 118 5.75 16.40 3.78
CA VAL A 118 5.79 17.50 2.82
C VAL A 118 4.39 18.02 2.53
N PHE A 119 4.33 19.32 2.22
CA PHE A 119 3.14 19.96 1.69
C PHE A 119 3.43 20.40 0.25
N VAL A 120 2.50 20.12 -0.65
CA VAL A 120 2.68 20.35 -2.09
C VAL A 120 1.49 21.14 -2.61
N LYS A 121 1.79 22.20 -3.37
CA LYS A 121 0.78 23.06 -3.98
C LYS A 121 0.33 22.46 -5.31
N PHE A 122 -0.96 22.17 -5.44
CA PHE A 122 -1.56 21.71 -6.70
C PHE A 122 -2.32 22.89 -7.30
N LYS A 123 -1.83 23.44 -8.40
CA LYS A 123 -2.35 24.68 -8.99
C LYS A 123 -3.73 24.45 -9.61
N VAL A 124 -4.72 25.25 -9.23
CA VAL A 124 -6.07 25.18 -9.81
C VAL A 124 -6.05 25.75 -11.22
N MET A 125 -6.66 25.03 -12.17
CA MET A 125 -6.76 25.48 -13.55
C MET A 125 -7.75 26.63 -13.68
N GLY A 126 -7.38 27.66 -14.44
CA GLY A 126 -8.22 28.84 -14.68
C GLY A 126 -8.23 29.86 -13.53
N GLU A 127 -7.65 29.54 -12.37
CA GLU A 127 -7.53 30.45 -11.24
C GLU A 127 -6.06 30.82 -10.98
N PRO A 128 -5.64 32.08 -11.19
CA PRO A 128 -4.26 32.49 -10.99
C PRO A 128 -3.89 32.45 -9.49
N ASN A 129 -2.75 31.83 -9.18
CA ASN A 129 -2.20 31.70 -7.82
C ASN A 129 -3.12 31.00 -6.80
N THR A 130 -4.10 30.21 -7.24
CA THR A 130 -4.91 29.36 -6.36
C THR A 130 -4.38 27.93 -6.35
N PHE A 131 -4.25 27.34 -5.15
CA PHE A 131 -3.71 26.01 -4.98
C PHE A 131 -4.55 25.16 -4.03
N VAL A 132 -4.81 23.91 -4.41
CA VAL A 132 -5.22 22.87 -3.46
C VAL A 132 -3.97 22.41 -2.70
N LEU A 133 -3.98 22.54 -1.38
CA LEU A 133 -2.82 22.16 -0.57
C LEU A 133 -2.90 20.67 -0.25
N ILE A 134 -1.89 19.90 -0.68
CA ILE A 134 -1.75 18.47 -0.43
C ILE A 134 -0.72 18.23 0.67
N TRP A 135 -1.00 17.28 1.55
CA TRP A 135 -0.01 16.73 2.47
C TRP A 135 0.29 15.26 2.16
N THR A 136 1.56 14.86 2.27
CA THR A 136 1.94 13.45 2.18
C THR A 136 3.23 13.15 2.94
N THR A 137 3.34 11.91 3.43
CA THR A 137 4.56 11.34 4.01
C THR A 137 5.33 10.44 3.03
N THR A 138 4.79 10.23 1.83
CA THR A 138 5.38 9.40 0.78
C THR A 138 5.60 10.20 -0.51
N PRO A 139 6.51 11.21 -0.54
CA PRO A 139 6.73 12.07 -1.70
C PRO A 139 7.01 11.32 -3.01
N TRP A 140 7.60 10.12 -2.91
CA TRP A 140 7.89 9.24 -4.05
C TRP A 140 6.64 8.77 -4.80
N THR A 141 5.45 8.87 -4.20
CA THR A 141 4.16 8.53 -4.84
C THR A 141 3.55 9.69 -5.62
N LEU A 142 4.02 10.93 -5.42
CA LEU A 142 3.46 12.11 -6.10
C LEU A 142 3.54 12.02 -7.64
N PRO A 143 4.63 11.53 -8.27
CA PRO A 143 4.66 11.33 -9.72
C PRO A 143 3.61 10.32 -10.23
N ALA A 144 2.99 9.51 -9.37
CA ALA A 144 1.91 8.60 -9.72
C ALA A 144 0.50 9.15 -9.43
N ASN A 145 0.39 10.39 -8.95
CA ASN A 145 -0.88 11.04 -8.66
C ASN A 145 -1.78 11.18 -9.91
N LEU A 146 -3.07 10.85 -9.79
CA LEU A 146 -4.05 10.95 -10.88
C LEU A 146 -5.32 11.72 -10.50
N ALA A 147 -5.56 11.92 -9.20
CA ALA A 147 -6.68 12.69 -8.68
C ALA A 147 -6.36 13.24 -7.29
N VAL A 148 -7.24 14.08 -6.76
CA VAL A 148 -7.25 14.46 -5.34
C VAL A 148 -8.57 13.98 -4.74
N ALA A 149 -8.52 13.44 -3.53
CA ALA A 149 -9.70 13.10 -2.76
C ALA A 149 -10.00 14.15 -1.71
N PHE A 150 -11.29 14.36 -1.47
CA PHE A 150 -11.84 15.19 -0.38
C PHE A 150 -13.04 14.45 0.23
N ASN A 151 -13.56 14.91 1.37
CA ASN A 151 -14.75 14.32 2.00
C ASN A 151 -15.87 15.35 2.08
N SER A 152 -16.98 15.10 1.38
CA SER A 152 -18.17 15.96 1.32
C SER A 152 -18.81 16.30 2.67
N LYS A 153 -18.50 15.54 3.73
CA LYS A 153 -18.97 15.81 5.10
C LYS A 153 -18.14 16.89 5.82
N LEU A 154 -16.94 17.19 5.31
CA LEU A 154 -16.06 18.22 5.85
C LEU A 154 -16.38 19.59 5.24
N GLN A 155 -15.92 20.64 5.90
CA GLN A 155 -16.08 22.02 5.44
C GLN A 155 -14.74 22.53 4.91
N TYR A 156 -14.76 23.13 3.73
CA TYR A 156 -13.57 23.63 3.05
C TYR A 156 -13.66 25.12 2.82
N SER A 157 -12.52 25.79 2.87
CA SER A 157 -12.42 27.21 2.54
C SER A 157 -11.18 27.48 1.71
N GLU A 158 -11.30 28.52 0.90
CA GLU A 158 -10.16 29.18 0.29
C GLU A 158 -9.71 30.31 1.20
N ILE A 159 -8.41 30.36 1.45
CA ILE A 159 -7.77 31.44 2.19
C ILE A 159 -6.75 32.15 1.31
N GLN A 160 -6.70 33.47 1.41
CA GLN A 160 -5.65 34.29 0.81
C GLN A 160 -4.54 34.50 1.84
N VAL A 161 -3.31 34.20 1.44
CA VAL A 161 -2.08 34.50 2.17
C VAL A 161 -1.16 35.24 1.22
N GLU A 162 -0.86 36.50 1.52
CA GLU A 162 -0.11 37.40 0.62
C GLU A 162 -0.73 37.43 -0.80
N ASP A 163 -0.01 36.95 -1.82
CA ASP A 163 -0.41 36.92 -3.23
C ASP A 163 -0.93 35.54 -3.69
N GLU A 164 -1.06 34.56 -2.79
CA GLU A 164 -1.49 33.19 -3.09
C GLU A 164 -2.79 32.81 -2.35
N SER A 165 -3.62 32.02 -3.01
CA SER A 165 -4.83 31.43 -2.45
C SER A 165 -4.63 29.93 -2.19
N TYR A 166 -5.10 29.43 -1.06
CA TYR A 166 -5.00 28.03 -0.64
C TYR A 166 -6.35 27.45 -0.28
N ILE A 167 -6.68 26.30 -0.85
CA ILE A 167 -7.88 25.53 -0.52
C ILE A 167 -7.50 24.41 0.46
N LEU A 168 -8.15 24.38 1.61
CA LEU A 168 -7.90 23.43 2.71
C LEU A 168 -9.17 23.18 3.55
N SER A 169 -9.14 22.12 4.38
CA SER A 169 -10.22 21.84 5.34
C SER A 169 -10.20 22.81 6.51
N ASN A 170 -11.37 23.34 6.88
CA ASN A 170 -11.54 24.30 7.97
C ASN A 170 -11.08 23.72 9.32
N GLY A 171 -11.26 22.42 9.54
CA GLY A 171 -10.84 21.76 10.78
C GLY A 171 -9.33 21.75 11.00
N LEU A 172 -8.55 21.91 9.92
CA LEU A 172 -7.09 21.89 9.93
C LEU A 172 -6.47 23.28 9.75
N LEU A 173 -7.28 24.33 9.58
CA LEU A 173 -6.82 25.68 9.30
C LEU A 173 -5.84 26.21 10.36
N ASP A 174 -6.23 26.19 11.64
CA ASP A 174 -5.40 26.73 12.73
C ASP A 174 -4.04 26.02 12.82
N ALA A 175 -4.06 24.69 12.71
CA ALA A 175 -2.85 23.87 12.74
C ALA A 175 -1.95 24.14 11.53
N LEU A 176 -2.52 24.36 10.34
CA LEU A 176 -1.77 24.70 9.13
C LEU A 176 -1.19 26.11 9.20
N VAL A 177 -1.95 27.08 9.68
CA VAL A 177 -1.48 28.47 9.87
C VAL A 177 -0.27 28.51 10.79
N GLU A 178 -0.34 27.83 11.94
CA GLU A 178 0.80 27.72 12.86
C GLU A 178 2.00 27.02 12.18
N LYS A 179 1.76 25.90 11.51
CA LYS A 179 2.81 25.08 10.89
C LYS A 179 3.50 25.78 9.71
N MET A 180 2.77 26.58 8.95
CA MET A 180 3.28 27.32 7.80
C MET A 180 3.85 28.70 8.19
N GLY A 181 3.60 29.17 9.40
CA GLY A 181 4.00 30.50 9.85
C GLY A 181 3.25 31.61 9.11
N TRP A 182 1.96 31.41 8.83
CA TRP A 182 1.13 32.42 8.17
C TRP A 182 0.63 33.45 9.18
N ASP A 183 1.32 34.58 9.27
CA ASP A 183 0.97 35.64 10.24
C ASP A 183 -0.36 36.33 9.94
N ASN A 184 -0.72 36.44 8.66
CA ASN A 184 -1.96 37.06 8.21
C ASN A 184 -2.57 36.24 7.06
N PHE A 185 -3.84 35.89 7.21
CA PHE A 185 -4.63 35.27 6.15
C PHE A 185 -6.06 35.81 6.18
N GLN A 186 -6.74 35.72 5.05
CA GLN A 186 -8.15 36.08 4.93
C GLN A 186 -8.92 34.93 4.28
N ILE A 187 -10.02 34.49 4.89
CA ILE A 187 -10.95 33.55 4.23
C ILE A 187 -11.67 34.30 3.10
N THR A 188 -11.47 33.85 1.86
CA THR A 188 -12.05 34.49 0.66
C THR A 188 -13.42 33.90 0.32
N ARG A 189 -13.58 32.57 0.43
CA ARG A 189 -14.85 31.87 0.23
C ARG A 189 -14.87 30.50 0.93
N SER A 190 -16.07 30.04 1.26
CA SER A 190 -16.33 28.63 1.59
C SER A 190 -16.64 27.85 0.31
N LEU A 191 -16.23 26.58 0.27
CA LEU A 191 -16.52 25.67 -0.84
C LEU A 191 -17.35 24.47 -0.36
N ASP A 192 -18.43 24.18 -1.08
CA ASP A 192 -19.20 22.95 -0.92
C ASP A 192 -18.65 21.80 -1.79
N SER A 193 -19.22 20.60 -1.63
CA SER A 193 -18.82 19.40 -2.38
C SER A 193 -18.95 19.59 -3.89
N ASP A 194 -20.02 20.22 -4.36
CA ASP A 194 -20.31 20.37 -5.78
C ASP A 194 -19.28 21.29 -6.43
N GLN A 195 -18.92 22.37 -5.72
CA GLN A 195 -17.85 23.29 -6.13
C GLN A 195 -16.48 22.61 -6.16
N LEU A 196 -16.15 21.77 -5.17
CA LEU A 196 -14.90 21.02 -5.14
C LEU A 196 -14.79 20.03 -6.30
N GLU A 197 -15.87 19.32 -6.67
CA GLU A 197 -15.85 18.38 -7.81
C GLU A 197 -15.63 19.08 -9.17
N GLN A 198 -15.96 20.37 -9.28
CA GLN A 198 -15.66 21.15 -10.49
C GLN A 198 -14.21 21.63 -10.58
N ILE A 199 -13.42 21.50 -9.50
CA ILE A 199 -12.01 21.91 -9.51
C ILE A 199 -11.20 20.91 -10.34
N GLU A 200 -10.52 21.46 -11.34
CA GLU A 200 -9.45 20.78 -12.05
C GLU A 200 -8.11 21.41 -11.66
N TYR A 201 -7.07 20.61 -11.51
CA TYR A 201 -5.73 21.09 -11.13
C TYR A 201 -4.66 20.65 -12.14
N GLU A 202 -3.58 21.42 -12.19
CA GLU A 202 -2.35 21.08 -12.90
C GLU A 202 -1.46 20.26 -11.97
N HIS A 203 -1.00 19.11 -12.44
CA HIS A 203 -0.10 18.29 -11.66
C HIS A 203 1.28 18.97 -11.51
N PRO A 204 1.84 19.07 -10.29
CA PRO A 204 3.01 19.92 -10.01
C PRO A 204 4.32 19.49 -10.70
N PHE A 205 4.42 18.23 -11.15
CA PHE A 205 5.67 17.67 -11.69
C PHE A 205 5.55 17.09 -13.11
N CYS A 206 4.34 16.94 -13.63
CA CYS A 206 4.08 16.21 -14.87
C CYS A 206 3.05 16.99 -15.68
N ASP A 207 3.19 16.98 -17.00
CA ASP A 207 2.26 17.64 -17.91
C ASP A 207 0.94 16.85 -18.02
N ARG A 208 0.15 16.94 -16.95
CA ARG A 208 -1.17 16.31 -16.80
C ARG A 208 -2.04 17.15 -15.87
N SER A 209 -3.35 17.03 -16.04
CA SER A 209 -4.33 17.57 -15.10
C SER A 209 -5.04 16.45 -14.35
N GLY A 210 -5.69 16.81 -13.25
CA GLY A 210 -6.54 15.91 -12.48
C GLY A 210 -7.77 16.63 -11.93
N LYS A 211 -8.67 15.85 -11.33
CA LYS A 211 -9.89 16.35 -10.69
C LYS A 211 -9.95 15.93 -9.23
N LEU A 212 -10.83 16.59 -8.50
CA LEU A 212 -11.17 16.25 -7.13
C LEU A 212 -12.34 15.25 -7.12
N HIS A 213 -12.31 14.28 -6.20
CA HIS A 213 -13.35 13.27 -6.04
C HIS A 213 -13.71 13.06 -4.57
N ASP A 214 -15.00 12.90 -4.29
CA ASP A 214 -15.48 12.60 -2.94
C ASP A 214 -15.06 11.18 -2.49
N ALA A 215 -14.52 11.10 -1.28
CA ALA A 215 -14.09 9.87 -0.64
C ALA A 215 -14.20 9.95 0.89
N ASP A 216 -14.95 9.01 1.46
CA ASP A 216 -15.24 8.94 2.90
C ASP A 216 -14.01 8.65 3.78
N PHE A 217 -12.89 8.17 3.22
CA PHE A 217 -11.67 7.87 3.97
C PHE A 217 -10.84 9.11 4.31
N VAL A 218 -11.14 10.26 3.69
CA VAL A 218 -10.45 11.52 4.00
C VAL A 218 -11.02 12.08 5.31
N ASP A 219 -10.15 12.36 6.27
CA ASP A 219 -10.50 12.97 7.56
C ASP A 219 -9.82 14.34 7.76
N ASP A 220 -10.18 15.01 8.85
CA ASP A 220 -9.63 16.29 9.30
C ASP A 220 -8.72 16.15 10.54
N SER A 221 -8.20 14.96 10.80
CA SER A 221 -7.32 14.72 11.95
C SER A 221 -5.89 15.19 11.70
N THR A 222 -5.40 15.03 10.46
CA THR A 222 -4.03 15.38 10.05
C THR A 222 -3.97 15.81 8.58
N GLY A 223 -2.90 16.51 8.20
CA GLY A 223 -2.68 16.93 6.83
C GLY A 223 -3.42 18.21 6.46
N THR A 224 -4.20 18.16 5.37
CA THR A 224 -4.90 19.34 4.81
C THR A 224 -6.39 19.12 4.54
N GLY A 225 -6.90 17.91 4.79
CA GLY A 225 -8.24 17.48 4.38
C GLY A 225 -8.35 17.18 2.89
N PHE A 226 -7.22 17.13 2.17
CA PHE A 226 -7.09 16.65 0.80
C PHE A 226 -6.02 15.56 0.72
N VAL A 227 -6.33 14.48 0.01
CA VAL A 227 -5.41 13.35 -0.18
C VAL A 227 -5.11 13.21 -1.66
N HIS A 228 -3.83 13.22 -2.03
CA HIS A 228 -3.45 12.94 -3.41
C HIS A 228 -3.60 11.44 -3.69
N ILE A 229 -4.10 11.08 -4.87
CA ILE A 229 -4.51 9.71 -5.19
C ILE A 229 -3.59 9.09 -6.22
N ALA A 230 -2.89 8.02 -5.81
CA ALA A 230 -2.00 7.22 -6.63
C ALA A 230 -2.45 5.73 -6.60
N PRO A 231 -3.36 5.31 -7.51
CA PRO A 231 -4.05 4.01 -7.44
C PRO A 231 -3.15 2.76 -7.44
N GLY A 232 -1.89 2.88 -7.88
CA GLY A 232 -0.91 1.80 -7.85
C GLY A 232 -0.22 1.60 -6.49
N HIS A 233 -0.42 2.49 -5.52
CA HIS A 233 0.40 2.57 -4.31
C HIS A 233 -0.38 2.55 -2.99
N GLY A 234 -1.72 2.63 -3.02
CA GLY A 234 -2.59 2.60 -1.83
C GLY A 234 -3.90 1.87 -2.07
N LEU A 235 -4.41 1.16 -1.05
CA LEU A 235 -5.65 0.38 -1.18
C LEU A 235 -6.89 1.28 -1.33
N GLU A 236 -6.95 2.38 -0.59
CA GLU A 236 -8.00 3.38 -0.65
C GLU A 236 -7.97 4.13 -1.99
N ASP A 237 -6.77 4.55 -2.41
CA ASP A 237 -6.49 5.14 -3.72
C ASP A 237 -6.93 4.23 -4.87
N TYR A 238 -6.64 2.93 -4.74
CA TYR A 238 -7.08 1.92 -5.70
C TYR A 238 -8.60 1.81 -5.73
N GLY A 239 -9.26 1.79 -4.58
CA GLY A 239 -10.73 1.73 -4.47
C GLY A 239 -11.39 2.94 -5.15
N LEU A 240 -10.91 4.14 -4.86
CA LEU A 240 -11.36 5.37 -5.51
C LEU A 240 -11.04 5.36 -7.02
N GLY A 241 -9.81 4.98 -7.39
CA GLY A 241 -9.37 4.89 -8.78
C GLY A 241 -10.24 3.94 -9.60
N MET A 242 -10.56 2.76 -9.08
CA MET A 242 -11.48 1.82 -9.72
C MET A 242 -12.90 2.38 -9.87
N ARG A 243 -13.41 3.07 -8.84
CA ARG A 243 -14.74 3.68 -8.85
C ARG A 243 -14.90 4.79 -9.89
N VAL A 244 -13.85 5.60 -10.09
CA VAL A 244 -13.87 6.74 -11.02
C VAL A 244 -13.14 6.49 -12.35
N GLY A 245 -12.69 5.25 -12.58
CA GLY A 245 -12.09 4.82 -13.84
C GLY A 245 -10.65 5.27 -14.08
N LEU A 246 -9.88 5.55 -13.03
CA LEU A 246 -8.46 5.90 -13.13
C LEU A 246 -7.61 4.65 -13.43
N PRO A 247 -6.55 4.79 -14.24
CA PRO A 247 -5.61 3.70 -14.46
C PRO A 247 -4.84 3.36 -13.17
N ILE A 248 -4.60 2.06 -12.96
CA ILE A 248 -3.72 1.57 -11.88
C ILE A 248 -2.27 1.77 -12.32
N TYR A 249 -1.83 3.02 -12.16
CA TYR A 249 -0.53 3.54 -12.55
C TYR A 249 0.45 3.46 -11.37
N SER A 250 1.67 2.97 -11.61
CA SER A 250 2.74 2.88 -10.61
C SER A 250 3.95 3.68 -11.03
#